data_AF-A0A7Y3FPL9-F1
#
_entry.id   AF-A0A7Y3FPL9-F1
#
_cell.length_a   1.000
_cell.length_b   1.000
_cell.length_c   1.000
_cell.angle_alpha   90.00
_cell.angle_beta   90.00
_cell.angle_gamma   90.00
#
_symmetry.space_group_name_H-M   'P 1'
#
loop_
_entity.id
_entity.type
_entity.pdbx_description
1 polymer ?
#
loop_
_entity_poly.entity_id
_entity_poly.type
_entity_poly.pdbx_seq_one_letter_code
_entity_poly.pdbx_strand_id
1 'polypeptide(L)'
;WGLYRSDDWAGSWEDVANGVPSDFGFGMAVHPHDPDTVYIVPLESDGFRCTPEAKLRVYRTRDAGASWEPMTQGLPQHDAYETVLRDALDVDSLNPAGVYFGTRSGKVFASSDDGDSWTPVIEGLPPVVCVKAGVVA
;
A
#
# COMPACT_ATOMS: atom_id res chain seq x y z
N TRP A 1 -4.10 -14.09 9.90
CA TRP A 1 -4.81 -13.80 8.63
C TRP A 1 -3.93 -12.80 7.95
N GLY A 2 -3.49 -12.96 6.71
CA GLY A 2 -2.31 -12.21 6.28
C GLY A 2 -2.15 -12.10 4.79
N LEU A 3 -0.89 -11.99 4.39
CA LEU A 3 -0.46 -11.88 3.00
C LEU A 3 -0.16 -13.28 2.49
N TYR A 4 -0.91 -13.72 1.48
CA TYR A 4 -0.72 -15.03 0.88
C TYR A 4 -0.52 -14.90 -0.62
N ARG A 5 0.36 -15.74 -1.16
CA ARG A 5 0.58 -15.91 -2.61
C ARG A 5 0.10 -17.29 -3.04
N SER A 6 -0.40 -17.39 -4.26
CA SER A 6 -0.66 -18.66 -4.92
C SER A 6 -0.02 -18.65 -6.31
N ASP A 7 0.71 -19.72 -6.63
CA ASP A 7 1.35 -19.92 -7.93
C ASP A 7 0.63 -21.00 -8.77
N ASP A 8 -0.51 -21.50 -8.27
CA ASP A 8 -1.24 -22.65 -8.82
C ASP A 8 -2.75 -22.39 -8.98
N TRP A 9 -3.11 -21.14 -9.34
CA TRP A 9 -4.50 -20.72 -9.58
C TRP A 9 -5.39 -20.85 -8.34
N ALA A 10 -4.87 -20.45 -7.19
CA ALA A 10 -5.52 -20.56 -5.88
C ALA A 10 -5.80 -21.99 -5.43
N GLY A 11 -5.08 -22.98 -5.96
CA GLY A 11 -5.11 -24.37 -5.49
C GLY A 11 -4.46 -24.53 -4.12
N SER A 12 -3.39 -23.79 -3.86
CA SER A 12 -2.69 -23.67 -2.60
C SER A 12 -2.19 -22.23 -2.36
N TRP A 13 -1.94 -21.90 -1.10
CA TRP A 13 -1.53 -20.57 -0.66
C TRP A 13 -0.33 -20.65 0.27
N GLU A 14 0.69 -19.87 -0.02
CA GLU A 14 1.89 -19.70 0.80
C GLU A 14 1.81 -18.40 1.59
N ASP A 15 2.13 -18.44 2.89
CA ASP A 15 2.24 -17.25 3.72
C ASP A 15 3.51 -16.49 3.34
N VAL A 16 3.34 -15.24 2.90
CA VAL A 16 4.41 -14.38 2.42
C VAL A 16 4.52 -13.10 3.24
N ALA A 17 4.02 -13.09 4.47
CA ALA A 17 4.05 -11.89 5.31
C ALA A 17 5.49 -11.44 5.66
N ASN A 18 6.41 -12.37 5.85
CA ASN A 18 7.86 -12.19 5.98
C ASN A 18 8.33 -10.78 6.42
N GLY A 19 8.11 -10.45 7.71
CA GLY A 19 8.67 -9.24 8.32
C GLY A 19 7.82 -7.97 8.21
N VAL A 20 6.62 -8.01 7.60
CA VAL A 20 5.66 -6.90 7.74
C VAL A 20 5.22 -6.74 9.21
N PRO A 21 4.93 -5.51 9.67
CA PRO A 21 4.68 -5.21 11.09
C PRO A 21 3.33 -5.74 11.60
N SER A 22 2.43 -6.14 10.69
CA SER A 22 1.12 -6.68 11.01
C SER A 22 0.59 -7.52 9.85
N ASP A 23 -0.19 -8.55 10.17
CA ASP A 23 -0.92 -9.38 9.22
C ASP A 23 -2.29 -8.75 8.84
N PHE A 24 -2.66 -7.62 9.45
CA PHE A 24 -3.92 -6.92 9.22
C PHE A 24 -3.75 -5.75 8.24
N GLY A 25 -4.69 -5.61 7.29
CA GLY A 25 -4.65 -4.57 6.27
C GLY A 25 -5.69 -4.80 5.19
N PHE A 26 -5.86 -3.82 4.30
CA PHE A 26 -6.88 -3.88 3.25
C PHE A 26 -6.35 -3.59 1.85
N GLY A 27 -5.60 -2.51 1.67
CA GLY A 27 -5.12 -2.07 0.36
C GLY A 27 -3.92 -2.89 -0.10
N MET A 28 -3.98 -3.35 -1.35
CA MET A 28 -2.90 -4.03 -2.06
C MET A 28 -2.96 -3.66 -3.54
N ALA A 29 -1.80 -3.43 -4.16
CA ALA A 29 -1.69 -3.21 -5.59
C ALA A 29 -0.44 -3.91 -6.15
N VAL A 30 -0.56 -4.50 -7.34
CA VAL A 30 0.55 -5.15 -8.06
C VAL A 30 1.10 -4.17 -9.08
N HIS A 31 2.42 -4.10 -9.23
CA HIS A 31 3.06 -3.25 -10.23
C HIS A 31 2.60 -3.63 -11.65
N PRO A 32 2.31 -2.65 -12.53
CA PRO A 32 1.71 -2.90 -13.85
C PRO A 32 2.59 -3.72 -14.81
N HIS A 33 3.91 -3.67 -14.63
CA HIS A 33 4.89 -4.27 -15.53
C HIS A 33 5.80 -5.31 -14.87
N ASP A 34 5.58 -5.61 -13.58
CA ASP A 34 6.41 -6.52 -12.79
C ASP A 34 5.56 -7.27 -11.76
N PRO A 35 5.22 -8.55 -11.99
CA PRO A 35 4.34 -9.30 -11.11
C PRO A 35 4.96 -9.62 -9.74
N ASP A 36 6.29 -9.54 -9.61
CA ASP A 36 6.98 -9.80 -8.33
C ASP A 36 6.99 -8.55 -7.44
N THR A 37 6.59 -7.39 -7.97
CA THR A 37 6.48 -6.14 -7.21
C THR A 37 5.04 -5.88 -6.75
N VAL A 38 4.85 -5.81 -5.43
CA VAL A 38 3.53 -5.58 -4.80
C VAL A 38 3.67 -4.55 -3.68
N TYR A 39 2.66 -3.69 -3.56
CA TYR A 39 2.53 -2.65 -2.56
C TYR A 39 1.38 -2.96 -1.60
N ILE A 40 1.58 -2.72 -0.32
CA ILE A 40 0.54 -2.82 0.71
C ILE A 40 0.66 -1.67 1.72
N VAL A 41 -0.43 -1.40 2.45
CA VAL A 41 -0.43 -0.52 3.62
C VAL A 41 -1.00 -1.27 4.83
N PRO A 42 -0.13 -1.83 5.70
CA PRO A 42 -0.57 -2.56 6.88
C PRO A 42 -1.26 -1.65 7.91
N LEU A 43 -2.20 -2.23 8.65
CA LEU A 43 -2.88 -1.64 9.79
C LEU A 43 -2.61 -2.52 11.03
N GLU A 44 -2.69 -1.96 12.23
CA GLU A 44 -2.23 -2.66 13.43
C GLU A 44 -3.10 -3.86 13.80
N SER A 45 -4.42 -3.69 13.88
CA SER A 45 -5.34 -4.80 14.20
C SER A 45 -6.80 -4.48 13.91
N ASP A 46 -7.69 -5.45 14.10
CA ASP A 46 -9.14 -5.22 14.04
C ASP A 46 -9.64 -4.22 15.10
N GLY A 47 -9.06 -4.25 16.31
CA GLY A 47 -9.38 -3.34 17.40
C GLY A 47 -8.74 -1.96 17.26
N PHE A 48 -7.66 -1.85 16.46
CA PHE A 48 -6.97 -0.60 16.18
C PHE A 48 -6.61 -0.52 14.69
N ARG A 49 -7.58 -0.06 13.89
CA ARG A 49 -7.50 -0.05 12.43
C ARG A 49 -6.69 1.13 11.88
N CYS A 50 -5.59 1.47 12.53
CA CYS A 50 -4.66 2.53 12.15
C CYS A 50 -3.30 1.95 11.80
N THR A 51 -2.44 2.74 11.15
CA THR A 51 -1.08 2.33 10.81
C THR A 51 -0.24 1.95 12.04
N PRO A 52 0.53 0.84 12.00
CA PRO A 52 1.33 0.38 13.13
C PRO A 52 2.36 1.41 13.61
N GLU A 53 2.59 1.46 14.92
CA GLU A 53 3.55 2.35 15.59
C GLU A 53 3.32 3.86 15.32
N ALA A 54 2.10 4.25 14.93
CA ALA A 54 1.79 5.62 14.52
C ALA A 54 2.69 6.13 13.36
N LYS A 55 3.09 5.24 12.45
CA LYS A 55 3.94 5.52 11.28
C LYS A 55 3.25 5.08 9.99
N LEU A 56 3.01 6.03 9.08
CA LEU A 56 2.50 5.71 7.74
C LEU A 56 3.64 5.19 6.87
N ARG A 57 3.49 3.96 6.39
CA ARG A 57 4.48 3.25 5.58
C ARG A 57 3.76 2.46 4.51
N VAL A 58 4.24 2.55 3.29
CA VAL A 58 3.88 1.60 2.24
C VAL A 58 4.93 0.51 2.25
N TYR A 59 4.55 -0.75 2.37
CA TYR A 59 5.49 -1.85 2.26
C TYR A 59 5.50 -2.35 0.82
N ARG A 60 6.71 -2.54 0.27
CA ARG A 60 6.93 -3.04 -1.09
C ARG A 60 7.74 -4.33 -1.02
N THR A 61 7.29 -5.35 -1.73
CA THR A 61 8.14 -6.48 -2.14
C THR A 61 8.57 -6.27 -3.59
N ARG A 62 9.73 -6.79 -3.97
CA ARG A 62 10.21 -6.93 -5.35
C ARG A 62 10.61 -8.38 -5.68
N ASP A 63 10.21 -9.31 -4.81
CA ASP A 63 10.59 -10.73 -4.83
C ASP A 63 9.40 -11.63 -4.49
N ALA A 64 8.20 -11.20 -4.91
CA ALA A 64 6.94 -11.91 -4.74
C ALA A 64 6.60 -12.26 -3.29
N GLY A 65 7.03 -11.43 -2.33
CA GLY A 65 6.76 -11.54 -0.90
C GLY A 65 7.79 -12.35 -0.10
N ALA A 66 8.95 -12.69 -0.69
CA ALA A 66 10.04 -13.28 0.06
C ALA A 66 10.65 -12.27 1.07
N SER A 67 10.65 -10.97 0.72
CA SER A 67 11.01 -9.87 1.60
C SER A 67 10.18 -8.61 1.33
N TRP A 68 10.07 -7.75 2.35
CA TRP A 68 9.33 -6.49 2.29
C TRP A 68 10.16 -5.32 2.80
N GLU A 69 10.15 -4.22 2.05
CA GLU A 69 10.83 -2.97 2.36
C GLU A 69 9.81 -1.91 2.81
N PRO A 70 10.03 -1.23 3.96
CA PRO A 70 9.21 -0.10 4.35
C PRO A 70 9.60 1.16 3.56
N MET A 71 8.71 1.62 2.69
CA MET A 71 8.85 2.89 1.96
C MET A 71 8.31 4.03 2.82
N THR A 72 9.18 5.00 3.16
CA THR A 72 8.89 6.01 4.19
C THR A 72 9.15 7.45 3.75
N GLN A 73 9.88 7.66 2.65
CA GLN A 73 10.31 9.00 2.25
C GLN A 73 9.09 9.85 1.86
N GLY A 74 8.89 10.96 2.58
CA GLY A 74 7.74 11.86 2.38
C GLY A 74 6.46 11.44 3.10
N LEU A 75 6.45 10.33 3.84
CA LEU A 75 5.31 9.89 4.64
C LEU A 75 5.47 10.26 6.13
N PRO A 76 4.40 10.62 6.86
CA PRO A 76 4.46 10.89 8.30
C PRO A 76 4.94 9.69 9.13
N GLN A 77 6.03 9.89 9.89
CA GLN A 77 6.65 8.85 10.73
C GLN A 77 6.35 8.98 12.24
N HIS A 78 5.46 9.91 12.61
CA HIS A 78 5.00 10.11 13.97
C HIS A 78 3.54 10.57 13.93
N ASP A 79 2.77 10.18 14.95
CA ASP A 79 1.35 10.55 15.10
C ASP A 79 0.48 10.27 13.86
N ALA A 80 0.89 9.30 13.04
CA ALA A 80 0.17 8.88 11.85
C ALA A 80 -0.82 7.79 12.24
N TYR A 81 -2.05 8.19 12.53
CA TYR A 81 -3.16 7.29 12.83
C TYR A 81 -4.08 7.17 11.62
N GLU A 82 -3.52 6.69 10.51
CA GLU A 82 -4.21 6.63 9.22
C GLU A 82 -4.80 5.25 8.97
N THR A 83 -5.94 5.21 8.28
CA THR A 83 -6.55 3.98 7.77
C THR A 83 -6.63 4.07 6.25
N VAL A 84 -6.07 3.08 5.54
CA VAL A 84 -6.22 2.92 4.09
C VAL A 84 -7.19 1.77 3.83
N LEU A 85 -8.24 2.05 3.06
CA LEU A 85 -9.28 1.06 2.73
C LEU A 85 -8.89 0.21 1.51
N ARG A 86 -9.66 -0.87 1.31
CA ARG A 86 -9.37 -1.92 0.32
C ARG A 86 -9.16 -1.39 -1.10
N ASP A 87 -10.05 -0.50 -1.54
CA ASP A 87 -10.00 0.06 -2.90
C ASP A 87 -9.29 1.42 -2.96
N ALA A 88 -8.63 1.82 -1.88
CA ALA A 88 -8.00 3.13 -1.73
C ALA A 88 -6.49 3.11 -1.99
N LEU A 89 -5.95 2.06 -2.63
CA LEU A 89 -4.59 1.97 -3.14
C LEU A 89 -4.66 1.54 -4.60
N ASP A 90 -3.97 2.24 -5.50
CA ASP A 90 -3.94 1.92 -6.92
C ASP A 90 -2.61 2.33 -7.55
N VAL A 91 -2.31 1.77 -8.73
CA VAL A 91 -1.12 2.11 -9.53
C VAL A 91 -1.52 2.53 -10.93
N ASP A 92 -0.74 3.41 -11.55
CA ASP A 92 -0.86 3.68 -12.99
C ASP A 92 0.01 2.72 -13.83
N SER A 93 0.04 2.94 -15.14
CA SER A 93 0.83 2.13 -16.09
C SER A 93 2.06 2.87 -16.67
N LEU A 94 2.47 3.99 -16.07
CA LEU A 94 3.68 4.72 -16.47
C LEU A 94 4.96 3.91 -16.16
N ASN A 95 6.10 4.45 -16.56
CA ASN A 95 7.41 3.90 -16.25
C ASN A 95 8.40 5.04 -15.92
N PRO A 96 8.77 5.27 -14.64
CA PRO A 96 8.32 4.53 -13.45
C PRO A 96 6.80 4.59 -13.21
N ALA A 97 6.24 3.57 -12.55
CA ALA A 97 4.83 3.52 -12.23
C ALA A 97 4.51 4.50 -11.09
N GLY A 98 3.39 5.20 -11.24
CA GLY A 98 2.81 5.96 -10.15
C GLY A 98 2.08 5.05 -9.17
N VAL A 99 2.21 5.34 -7.87
CA VAL A 99 1.49 4.63 -6.80
C VAL A 99 0.71 5.64 -5.98
N TYR A 100 -0.58 5.37 -5.73
CA TYR A 100 -1.50 6.33 -5.14
C TYR A 100 -2.30 5.68 -4.03
N PHE A 101 -2.42 6.34 -2.89
CA PHE A 101 -3.35 5.87 -1.87
C PHE A 101 -4.09 7.00 -1.14
N GLY A 102 -5.30 6.68 -0.71
CA GLY A 102 -6.18 7.56 0.05
C GLY A 102 -6.38 7.10 1.48
N THR A 103 -6.46 8.05 2.40
CA THR A 103 -6.71 7.78 3.82
C THR A 103 -8.14 8.11 4.23
N ARG A 104 -8.62 7.46 5.30
CA ARG A 104 -9.89 7.79 5.95
C ARG A 104 -9.93 9.20 6.56
N SER A 105 -8.78 9.83 6.80
CA SER A 105 -8.68 11.21 7.27
C SER A 105 -8.81 12.25 6.14
N GLY A 106 -8.94 11.82 4.88
CA GLY A 106 -9.19 12.72 3.75
C GLY A 106 -7.93 13.19 3.02
N LYS A 107 -6.82 12.45 3.14
CA LYS A 107 -5.57 12.73 2.42
C LYS A 107 -5.40 11.78 1.25
N VAL A 108 -4.77 12.24 0.19
CA VAL A 108 -4.29 11.40 -0.93
C VAL A 108 -2.79 11.62 -1.09
N PHE A 109 -2.03 10.54 -1.07
CA PHE A 109 -0.60 10.53 -1.32
C PHE A 109 -0.32 9.92 -2.70
N ALA A 110 0.71 10.43 -3.35
CA ALA A 110 1.19 9.93 -4.63
C ALA A 110 2.71 9.74 -4.60
N SER A 111 3.16 8.70 -5.27
CA SER A 111 4.53 8.48 -5.72
C SER A 111 4.54 8.46 -7.24
N SER A 112 5.61 8.95 -7.85
CA SER A 112 5.87 8.89 -9.31
C SER A 112 7.15 8.14 -9.63
N ASP A 113 7.61 7.29 -8.71
CA ASP A 113 8.91 6.63 -8.71
C ASP A 113 8.85 5.23 -8.07
N ASP A 114 7.85 4.42 -8.45
CA ASP A 114 7.67 3.05 -7.95
C ASP A 114 7.56 2.94 -6.42
N GLY A 115 7.07 3.99 -5.75
CA GLY A 115 6.91 4.07 -4.31
C GLY A 115 8.17 4.50 -3.54
N ASP A 116 9.24 4.93 -4.22
CA ASP A 116 10.49 5.36 -3.57
C ASP A 116 10.32 6.65 -2.75
N SER A 117 9.53 7.61 -3.24
CA SER A 117 9.20 8.84 -2.54
C SER A 117 7.72 9.24 -2.69
N TRP A 118 7.18 9.90 -1.67
CA TRP A 118 5.76 10.21 -1.56
C TRP A 118 5.51 11.71 -1.33
N THR A 119 4.42 12.21 -1.89
CA THR A 119 3.95 13.58 -1.66
C THR A 119 2.44 13.58 -1.39
N PRO A 120 1.94 14.34 -0.39
CA PRO A 120 0.51 14.59 -0.27
C PRO A 120 0.05 15.48 -1.43
N VAL A 121 -0.87 14.97 -2.26
CA VAL A 121 -1.39 15.69 -3.44
C VAL A 121 -2.76 16.31 -3.18
N ILE A 122 -3.52 15.79 -2.21
CA ILE A 122 -4.82 16.33 -1.79
C ILE A 122 -4.97 16.17 -0.28
N GLU A 123 -5.55 17.17 0.37
CA GLU A 123 -5.94 17.13 1.78
C GLU A 123 -7.35 17.73 1.98
N GLY A 124 -7.99 17.40 3.10
CA GLY A 124 -9.28 17.98 3.50
C GLY A 124 -10.51 17.36 2.82
N LEU A 125 -10.37 16.18 2.21
CA LEU A 125 -11.51 15.44 1.70
C LEU A 125 -12.34 14.80 2.83
N PRO A 126 -13.59 14.40 2.57
CA PRO A 126 -14.22 13.32 3.31
C PRO A 126 -13.38 12.04 3.27
N PRO A 127 -13.69 11.03 4.09
CA PRO A 127 -12.96 9.77 4.10
C PRO A 127 -12.84 9.17 2.68
N VAL A 128 -11.60 8.95 2.22
CA VAL A 128 -11.35 8.39 0.89
C VAL A 128 -11.60 6.89 0.96
N VAL A 129 -12.59 6.42 0.21
CA VAL A 129 -13.00 5.01 0.16
C VAL A 129 -12.44 4.27 -1.04
N CYS A 130 -12.10 4.99 -2.11
CA CYS A 130 -11.54 4.43 -3.32
C CYS A 130 -10.63 5.45 -4.00
N VAL A 131 -9.54 4.95 -4.59
CA VAL A 131 -8.64 5.67 -5.50
C VAL A 131 -8.57 4.86 -6.78
N LYS A 132 -8.65 5.53 -7.93
CA LYS A 132 -8.37 4.92 -9.24
C LYS A 132 -7.41 5.78 -10.04
N ALA A 133 -6.34 5.17 -10.51
CA ALA A 133 -5.33 5.81 -11.33
C ALA A 133 -5.56 5.44 -12.80
N GLY A 134 -5.25 6.38 -13.69
CA GLY A 134 -5.39 6.19 -15.13
C GLY A 134 -4.47 7.14 -15.88
N VAL A 135 -3.90 6.65 -16.96
CA VAL A 135 -3.05 7.45 -17.86
C VAL A 135 -3.93 8.06 -18.95
N VAL A 136 -3.85 9.39 -19.10
CA VAL A 136 -4.57 10.14 -20.14
C VAL A 136 -3.58 10.56 -21.23
N ALA A 137 -3.96 10.37 -22.48
CA ALA A 137 -3.18 10.72 -23.66
C ALA A 137 -3.34 12.20 -24.06
#